data_AF-A0A2N6NAA9-F1
#
_entry.id   AF-A0A2N6NAA9-F1
#
_cell.length_a   1.000
_cell.length_b   1.000
_cell.length_c   1.000
_cell.angle_alpha   90.00
_cell.angle_beta   90.00
_cell.angle_gamma   90.00
#
_symmetry.space_group_name_H-M   'P 1'
#
loop_
_entity.id
_entity.type
_entity.pdbx_description
1 polymer ?
#
loop_
_entity_poly.entity_id
_entity_poly.type
_entity_poly.pdbx_seq_one_letter_code
_entity_poly.pdbx_strand_id
1 'polypeptide(L)'
;MDFTQQVDAVSRAVCKDVLTLASGQPSRTISLRQTFSTPRPPDRAALWDALTKPERLATWFAPVSGDLRTNGRYNIAGNASGTYGPGAGGVGWDTVLLGLAMHLRGMAKPSDEEWAASDEAAVFAQRASDKWREAAVQGGEDEAWAKEAGDRTTAFYVPGWEAGSSKA
;
A
#
# COMPACT_ATOMS: atom_id res chain seq x y z
N MET A 1 18.19 -1.99 -0.31
CA MET A 1 17.31 -1.49 0.77
C MET A 1 16.71 -2.70 1.44
N ASP A 2 16.62 -2.73 2.77
CA ASP A 2 15.90 -3.81 3.46
C ASP A 2 14.38 -3.56 3.38
N PHE A 3 13.68 -4.41 2.62
CA PHE A 3 12.23 -4.33 2.44
C PHE A 3 11.46 -4.72 3.71
N THR A 4 12.03 -5.57 4.57
CA THR A 4 11.42 -5.92 5.86
C THR A 4 11.42 -4.71 6.78
N GLN A 5 12.57 -4.04 6.91
CA GLN A 5 12.67 -2.79 7.68
C GLN A 5 11.71 -1.72 7.16
N GLN A 6 11.48 -1.69 5.84
CA GLN A 6 10.52 -0.76 5.23
C GLN A 6 9.08 -1.04 5.66
N VAL A 7 8.63 -2.32 5.71
CA VAL A 7 7.29 -2.68 6.20
C VAL A 7 7.11 -2.26 7.66
N ASP A 8 8.13 -2.50 8.49
CA ASP A 8 8.10 -2.20 9.93
C ASP A 8 8.14 -0.70 10.23
N ALA A 9 8.68 0.12 9.31
CA ALA A 9 8.71 1.58 9.44
C ALA A 9 7.33 2.25 9.26
N VAL A 10 6.33 1.52 8.74
CA VAL A 10 4.99 2.04 8.51
C VAL A 10 4.09 1.77 9.72
N SER A 11 3.56 2.83 10.31
CA SER A 11 2.47 2.75 11.29
C SER A 11 1.14 2.58 10.56
N ARG A 12 0.32 1.63 11.01
CA ARG A 12 -0.96 1.28 10.40
C ARG A 12 -2.07 1.34 11.46
N ALA A 13 -3.25 1.78 11.05
CA ALA A 13 -4.45 1.72 11.86
C ALA A 13 -5.65 1.36 10.99
N VAL A 14 -6.53 0.52 11.53
CA VAL A 14 -7.87 0.26 10.99
C VAL A 14 -8.85 0.79 12.01
N CYS A 15 -9.78 1.63 11.58
CA CYS A 15 -10.86 2.09 12.44
C CYS A 15 -12.19 1.65 11.85
N LYS A 16 -12.94 0.88 12.64
CA LYS A 16 -14.29 0.43 12.32
C LYS A 16 -15.31 1.51 12.70
N ASP A 17 -16.34 1.70 11.87
CA ASP A 17 -17.51 2.54 12.14
C ASP A 17 -17.24 4.04 12.44
N VAL A 18 -16.13 4.60 11.93
CA VAL A 18 -15.78 6.01 12.19
C VAL A 18 -16.53 6.99 11.29
N LEU A 19 -16.98 6.55 10.12
CA LEU A 19 -17.68 7.39 9.16
C LEU A 19 -18.96 6.72 8.70
N THR A 20 -20.08 7.39 8.91
CA THR A 20 -21.32 7.09 8.20
C THR A 20 -21.22 7.75 6.83
N LEU A 21 -21.16 6.94 5.77
CA LEU A 21 -21.23 7.47 4.41
C LEU A 21 -22.55 8.23 4.21
N ALA A 22 -22.63 9.11 3.20
CA ALA A 22 -23.89 9.78 2.85
C ALA A 22 -25.05 8.79 2.58
N SER A 23 -24.72 7.52 2.30
CA SER A 23 -25.64 6.39 2.13
C SER A 23 -26.16 5.78 3.44
N GLY A 24 -25.72 6.25 4.61
CA GLY A 24 -26.07 5.69 5.93
C GLY A 24 -25.28 4.43 6.31
N GLN A 25 -24.43 3.92 5.42
CA GLN A 25 -23.64 2.71 5.68
C GLN A 25 -22.37 3.04 6.49
N PRO A 26 -21.98 2.17 7.44
CA PRO A 26 -20.71 2.32 8.13
C PRO A 26 -19.54 2.14 7.14
N SER A 27 -18.53 3.00 7.25
CA SER A 27 -17.27 2.86 6.53
C SER A 27 -16.16 2.49 7.48
N ARG A 28 -15.25 1.67 6.95
CA ARG A 28 -13.93 1.46 7.55
C ARG A 28 -12.99 2.53 7.04
N THR A 29 -12.13 3.02 7.91
CA THR A 29 -11.02 3.91 7.55
C THR A 29 -9.73 3.17 7.83
N ILE A 30 -8.82 3.17 6.86
CA ILE A 30 -7.44 2.77 7.07
C ILE A 30 -6.55 4.01 7.08
N SER A 31 -5.49 3.98 7.89
CA SER A 31 -4.48 5.04 7.92
C SER A 31 -3.09 4.43 7.93
N LEU A 32 -2.22 4.97 7.08
CA LEU A 32 -0.80 4.62 7.02
C LEU A 32 0.02 5.89 7.31
N ARG A 33 1.10 5.73 8.06
CA ARG A 33 2.05 6.81 8.32
C ARG A 33 3.47 6.27 8.28
N GLN A 34 4.34 6.97 7.57
CA GLN A 34 5.77 6.73 7.60
C GLN A 34 6.52 8.06 7.63
N THR A 35 7.59 8.11 8.42
CA THR A 35 8.56 9.21 8.39
C THR A 35 9.77 8.79 7.56
N PHE A 36 10.12 9.60 6.56
CA PHE A 36 11.27 9.32 5.69
C PHE A 36 12.49 10.14 6.12
N SER A 37 13.54 9.46 6.57
CA SER A 37 14.85 10.08 6.76
C SER A 37 15.57 10.17 5.41
N THR A 38 15.77 11.40 4.93
CA THR A 38 16.54 11.65 3.72
C THR A 38 17.88 12.31 4.09
N PRO A 39 18.99 11.96 3.40
CA PRO A 39 20.30 12.59 3.66
C PRO A 39 20.29 14.12 3.48
N ARG A 40 19.40 14.62 2.63
CA ARG A 40 19.10 16.04 2.45
C ARG A 40 17.58 16.22 2.47
N PRO A 41 17.04 17.20 3.20
CA PRO A 41 15.61 17.51 3.13
C PRO A 41 15.24 17.79 1.67
N PRO A 42 14.20 17.14 1.11
CA PRO A 42 13.75 17.48 -0.22
C PRO A 42 13.27 18.93 -0.22
N ASP A 43 13.57 19.66 -1.30
CA ASP A 43 12.89 20.93 -1.53
C ASP A 43 11.38 20.69 -1.54
N ARG A 44 10.62 21.48 -0.77
CA ARG A 44 9.17 21.31 -0.63
C ARG A 44 8.46 21.41 -1.97
N ALA A 45 8.93 22.31 -2.85
CA ALA A 45 8.37 22.44 -4.19
C ALA A 45 8.65 21.18 -5.03
N ALA A 46 9.88 20.67 -4.98
CA ALA A 46 10.24 19.42 -5.64
C ALA A 46 9.46 18.20 -5.09
N LEU A 47 9.21 18.14 -3.78
CA LEU A 47 8.39 17.09 -3.18
C LEU A 47 6.93 17.20 -3.62
N TRP A 48 6.37 18.41 -3.63
CA TRP A 48 5.01 18.63 -4.13
C TRP A 48 4.88 18.22 -5.59
N ASP A 49 5.85 18.60 -6.42
CA ASP A 49 5.94 18.18 -7.82
C ASP A 49 5.99 16.65 -7.94
N ALA A 50 6.78 15.97 -7.10
CA ALA A 50 6.89 14.51 -7.10
C ALA A 50 5.56 13.81 -6.77
N LEU A 51 4.71 14.45 -5.97
CA LEU A 51 3.42 13.93 -5.53
C LEU A 51 2.24 14.33 -6.43
N THR A 52 2.40 15.32 -7.30
CA THR A 52 1.26 15.90 -8.05
C THR A 52 1.43 15.92 -9.56
N LYS A 53 2.66 15.96 -10.07
CA LYS A 53 2.91 15.94 -11.51
C LYS A 53 2.82 14.51 -12.05
N PRO A 54 1.95 14.20 -13.02
CA PRO A 54 1.75 12.84 -13.49
C PRO A 54 3.03 12.19 -14.04
N GLU A 55 3.89 12.94 -14.72
CA GLU A 55 5.19 12.47 -15.20
C GLU A 55 6.16 12.14 -14.07
N ARG A 56 6.01 12.78 -12.89
CA ARG A 56 6.80 12.48 -11.70
C ARG A 56 6.21 11.29 -10.94
N LEU A 57 4.89 11.24 -10.79
CA LEU A 57 4.18 10.11 -10.17
C LEU A 57 4.49 8.79 -10.88
N ALA A 58 4.56 8.80 -12.22
CA ALA A 58 4.88 7.62 -13.01
C ALA A 58 6.27 7.00 -12.68
N THR A 59 7.18 7.74 -12.04
CA THR A 59 8.52 7.24 -11.70
C THR A 59 8.57 6.38 -10.45
N TRP A 60 7.56 6.47 -9.57
CA TRP A 60 7.59 5.80 -8.26
C TRP A 60 6.25 5.26 -7.78
N PHE A 61 5.13 5.79 -8.27
CA PHE A 61 3.77 5.36 -7.97
C PHE A 61 3.23 4.50 -9.12
N ALA A 62 2.44 5.11 -10.01
CA ALA A 62 1.82 4.54 -11.19
C ALA A 62 1.53 5.66 -12.20
N PRO A 63 1.38 5.36 -13.49
CA PRO A 63 0.90 6.32 -14.48
C PRO A 63 -0.49 6.86 -14.10
N VAL A 64 -0.58 8.18 -13.97
CA VAL A 64 -1.84 8.90 -13.69
C VAL A 64 -2.18 9.80 -14.88
N SER A 65 -3.43 9.75 -15.33
CA SER A 65 -3.92 10.54 -16.46
C SER A 65 -5.30 11.14 -16.20
N GLY A 66 -5.66 12.18 -16.94
CA GLY A 66 -7.00 12.76 -16.92
C GLY A 66 -6.98 14.28 -16.83
N ASP A 67 -8.08 14.84 -16.34
CA ASP A 67 -8.25 16.27 -16.06
C ASP A 67 -7.83 16.53 -14.60
N LEU A 68 -6.52 16.66 -14.36
CA LEU A 68 -5.92 16.71 -13.02
C LEU A 68 -6.02 18.10 -12.38
N ARG A 69 -7.26 18.53 -12.13
CA ARG A 69 -7.61 19.74 -11.39
C ARG A 69 -8.73 19.43 -10.41
N THR A 70 -9.01 20.34 -9.49
CA THR A 70 -10.15 20.22 -8.58
C THR A 70 -11.44 19.96 -9.37
N ASN A 71 -12.21 18.96 -8.93
CA ASN A 71 -13.44 18.46 -9.57
C ASN A 71 -13.26 17.85 -10.98
N GLY A 72 -12.02 17.59 -11.41
CA GLY A 72 -11.74 16.85 -12.64
C GLY A 72 -11.82 15.34 -12.47
N ARG A 73 -11.45 14.60 -13.51
CA ARG A 73 -11.45 13.13 -13.54
C ARG A 73 -10.03 12.60 -13.66
N TYR A 74 -9.73 11.52 -12.96
CA TYR A 74 -8.43 10.86 -13.02
C TYR A 74 -8.59 9.36 -13.30
N ASN A 75 -7.53 8.76 -13.87
CA ASN A 75 -7.36 7.34 -14.04
C ASN A 75 -5.95 6.96 -13.57
N ILE A 76 -5.83 5.85 -12.86
CA ILE A 76 -4.56 5.29 -12.39
C ILE A 76 -4.40 3.94 -13.08
N ALA A 77 -3.35 3.79 -13.88
CA ALA A 77 -3.09 2.56 -14.60
C ALA A 77 -2.84 1.40 -13.62
N GLY A 78 -3.46 0.25 -13.88
CA GLY A 78 -3.26 -0.96 -13.09
C GLY A 78 -3.88 -0.93 -11.68
N ASN A 79 -4.69 0.07 -11.34
CA ASN A 79 -5.29 0.14 -10.01
C ASN A 79 -6.29 -1.01 -9.77
N ALA A 80 -6.25 -1.60 -8.58
CA ALA A 80 -7.05 -2.77 -8.24
C ALA A 80 -8.55 -2.48 -8.23
N SER A 81 -9.37 -3.47 -8.62
CA SER A 81 -10.83 -3.48 -8.48
C SER A 81 -11.29 -4.86 -8.00
N GLY A 82 -12.34 -4.93 -7.17
CA GLY A 82 -12.90 -6.20 -6.63
C GLY A 82 -13.25 -6.15 -5.14
N THR A 83 -13.65 -7.29 -4.57
CA THR A 83 -14.06 -7.44 -3.16
C THR A 83 -12.91 -7.98 -2.32
N TYR A 84 -12.29 -7.11 -1.51
CA TYR A 84 -11.19 -7.48 -0.63
C TYR A 84 -11.28 -6.74 0.72
N GLY A 85 -10.66 -7.30 1.78
CA GLY A 85 -10.61 -6.67 3.10
C GLY A 85 -9.68 -5.44 3.15
N PRO A 86 -9.58 -4.74 4.29
CA PRO A 86 -8.75 -3.53 4.43
C PRO A 86 -7.27 -3.78 4.11
N GLY A 87 -6.79 -5.02 4.30
CA GLY A 87 -5.43 -5.43 3.93
C GLY A 87 -5.13 -5.33 2.45
N ALA A 88 -6.08 -5.57 1.54
CA ALA A 88 -5.78 -5.50 0.11
C ALA A 88 -5.52 -4.07 -0.38
N GLY A 89 -6.33 -3.11 0.10
CA GLY A 89 -6.04 -1.70 -0.10
C GLY A 89 -4.79 -1.27 0.67
N GLY A 90 -4.63 -1.75 1.90
CA GLY A 90 -3.52 -1.44 2.78
C GLY A 90 -2.14 -1.85 2.24
N VAL A 91 -1.98 -3.09 1.80
CA VAL A 91 -0.73 -3.62 1.22
C VAL A 91 -0.40 -2.90 -0.10
N GLY A 92 -1.42 -2.51 -0.87
CA GLY A 92 -1.24 -1.65 -2.03
C GLY A 92 -0.61 -0.31 -1.62
N TRP A 93 -1.15 0.36 -0.60
CA TRP A 93 -0.57 1.58 -0.05
C TRP A 93 0.82 1.38 0.58
N ASP A 94 1.11 0.23 1.18
CA ASP A 94 2.47 -0.10 1.64
C ASP A 94 3.46 -0.16 0.47
N THR A 95 3.04 -0.73 -0.67
CA THR A 95 3.85 -0.78 -1.90
C THR A 95 4.08 0.64 -2.45
N VAL A 96 3.10 1.53 -2.34
CA VAL A 96 3.22 2.94 -2.70
C VAL A 96 4.24 3.66 -1.82
N LEU A 97 4.20 3.45 -0.50
CA LEU A 97 5.19 4.02 0.43
C LEU A 97 6.59 3.48 0.20
N LEU A 98 6.73 2.19 -0.18
CA LEU A 98 7.99 1.62 -0.63
C LEU A 98 8.52 2.32 -1.88
N GLY A 99 7.68 2.51 -2.91
CA GLY A 99 8.06 3.24 -4.13
C GLY A 99 8.55 4.66 -3.82
N LEU A 100 7.86 5.37 -2.93
CA LEU A 100 8.29 6.69 -2.47
C LEU A 100 9.62 6.63 -1.71
N ALA A 101 9.83 5.64 -0.85
CA ALA A 101 11.08 5.46 -0.12
C ALA A 101 12.27 5.25 -1.06
N MET A 102 12.08 4.46 -2.11
CA MET A 102 13.08 4.22 -3.15
C MET A 102 13.38 5.51 -3.92
N HIS A 103 12.34 6.23 -4.35
CA HIS A 103 12.47 7.50 -5.05
C HIS A 103 13.28 8.53 -4.24
N LEU A 104 12.94 8.70 -2.96
CA LEU A 104 13.64 9.63 -2.07
C LEU A 104 15.10 9.24 -1.80
N ARG A 105 15.47 7.97 -2.03
CA ARG A 105 16.84 7.45 -1.95
C ARG A 105 17.56 7.46 -3.30
N GLY A 106 16.93 7.95 -4.36
CA GLY A 106 17.49 7.93 -5.73
C GLY A 106 17.56 6.53 -6.34
N MET A 107 16.78 5.58 -5.82
CA MET A 107 16.68 4.23 -6.35
C MET A 107 15.57 4.15 -7.41
N ALA A 108 15.84 3.45 -8.51
CA ALA A 108 14.81 3.16 -9.51
C ALA A 108 13.81 2.13 -8.98
N LYS A 109 12.52 2.33 -9.27
CA LYS A 109 11.48 1.32 -9.03
C LYS A 109 11.66 0.16 -10.03
N PRO A 110 11.60 -1.12 -9.59
CA PRO A 110 11.59 -2.26 -10.52
C PRO A 110 10.33 -2.24 -11.37
N SER A 111 10.37 -2.89 -12.54
CA SER A 111 9.13 -3.13 -13.30
C SER A 111 8.17 -4.01 -12.49
N ASP A 112 6.87 -3.93 -12.81
CA ASP A 112 5.87 -4.75 -12.12
C ASP A 112 6.10 -6.25 -12.33
N GLU A 113 6.65 -6.65 -13.48
CA GLU A 113 7.03 -8.03 -13.79
C GLU A 113 8.23 -8.51 -12.95
N GLU A 114 9.31 -7.72 -12.89
CA GLU A 114 10.48 -8.03 -12.06
C GLU A 114 10.10 -8.12 -10.58
N TRP A 115 9.25 -7.21 -10.10
CA TRP A 115 8.77 -7.23 -8.73
C TRP A 115 7.92 -8.47 -8.45
N ALA A 116 6.92 -8.76 -9.29
CA ALA A 116 6.03 -9.90 -9.10
C ALA A 116 6.75 -11.26 -9.13
N ALA A 117 7.91 -11.34 -9.81
CA ALA A 117 8.74 -12.54 -9.86
C ALA A 117 9.74 -12.68 -8.70
N SER A 118 9.86 -11.67 -7.83
CA SER A 118 10.88 -11.63 -6.78
C SER A 118 10.43 -12.26 -5.46
N ASP A 119 11.35 -12.98 -4.80
CA ASP A 119 11.12 -13.50 -3.44
C ASP A 119 10.96 -12.33 -2.44
N GLU A 120 11.67 -11.21 -2.67
CA GLU A 120 11.53 -10.00 -1.87
C GLU A 120 10.11 -9.43 -1.89
N ALA A 121 9.44 -9.45 -3.04
CA ALA A 121 8.05 -9.01 -3.13
C ALA A 121 7.10 -9.94 -2.38
N ALA A 122 7.33 -11.26 -2.44
CA ALA A 122 6.54 -12.24 -1.70
C ALA A 122 6.68 -12.02 -0.19
N VAL A 123 7.91 -11.89 0.30
CA VAL A 123 8.22 -11.61 1.71
C VAL A 123 7.62 -10.28 2.16
N PHE A 124 7.76 -9.22 1.34
CA PHE A 124 7.18 -7.92 1.62
C PHE A 124 5.65 -8.00 1.76
N ALA A 125 4.98 -8.61 0.79
CA ALA A 125 3.53 -8.71 0.74
C ALA A 125 2.96 -9.56 1.88
N GLN A 126 3.60 -10.68 2.21
CA GLN A 126 3.23 -11.50 3.36
C GLN A 126 3.32 -10.69 4.66
N ARG A 127 4.48 -10.06 4.91
CA ARG A 127 4.69 -9.27 6.13
C ARG A 127 3.71 -8.10 6.24
N ALA A 128 3.50 -7.37 5.15
CA ALA A 128 2.53 -6.29 5.11
C ALA A 128 1.11 -6.80 5.40
N SER A 129 0.72 -7.94 4.83
CA SER A 129 -0.58 -8.58 5.09
C SER A 129 -0.75 -8.97 6.56
N ASP A 130 0.28 -9.54 7.18
CA ASP A 130 0.29 -9.86 8.61
C ASP A 130 0.13 -8.59 9.48
N LYS A 131 0.85 -7.51 9.16
CA LYS A 131 0.72 -6.21 9.85
C LYS A 131 -0.67 -5.61 9.68
N TRP A 132 -1.31 -5.77 8.53
CA TRP A 132 -2.70 -5.34 8.34
C TRP A 132 -3.71 -6.18 9.10
N ARG A 133 -3.48 -7.49 9.23
CA ARG A 133 -4.27 -8.36 10.10
C ARG A 133 -4.18 -7.90 11.55
N GLU A 134 -2.96 -7.65 12.05
CA GLU A 134 -2.73 -7.11 13.40
C GLU A 134 -3.49 -5.78 13.60
N ALA A 135 -3.38 -4.86 12.66
CA ALA A 135 -4.06 -3.57 12.71
C ALA A 135 -5.60 -3.70 12.66
N ALA A 136 -6.13 -4.67 11.92
CA ALA A 136 -7.57 -4.94 11.85
C ALA A 136 -8.11 -5.43 13.20
N VAL A 137 -7.42 -6.39 13.84
CA VAL A 137 -7.79 -6.88 15.18
C VAL A 137 -7.72 -5.75 16.21
N GLN A 138 -6.65 -4.94 16.20
CA GLN A 138 -6.55 -3.76 17.06
C GLN A 138 -7.66 -2.73 16.80
N GLY A 139 -8.14 -2.65 15.56
CA GLY A 139 -9.27 -1.83 15.14
C GLY A 139 -10.65 -2.35 15.56
N GLY A 140 -10.71 -3.50 16.23
CA GLY A 140 -11.95 -4.12 16.70
C GLY A 140 -12.64 -5.03 15.68
N GLU A 141 -11.93 -5.47 14.64
CA GLU A 141 -12.42 -6.55 13.78
C GLU A 141 -12.33 -7.91 14.48
N ASP A 142 -13.19 -8.83 14.07
CA ASP A 142 -13.15 -10.22 14.54
C ASP A 142 -11.83 -10.89 14.12
N GLU A 143 -11.22 -11.65 15.03
CA GLU A 143 -9.89 -12.25 14.81
C GLU A 143 -9.90 -13.34 13.73
N ALA A 144 -10.94 -14.18 13.70
CA ALA A 144 -11.07 -15.22 12.68
C ALA A 144 -11.29 -14.60 11.30
N TRP A 145 -12.17 -13.61 11.21
CA TRP A 145 -12.38 -12.84 9.99
C TRP A 145 -11.08 -12.14 9.53
N ALA A 146 -10.35 -11.50 10.45
CA ALA A 146 -9.12 -10.79 10.13
C ALA A 146 -8.05 -11.75 9.61
N LYS A 147 -7.97 -12.97 10.17
CA LYS A 147 -7.12 -14.04 9.66
C LYS A 147 -7.47 -14.40 8.22
N GLU A 148 -8.73 -14.75 7.94
CA GLU A 148 -9.14 -15.13 6.59
C GLU A 148 -8.95 -13.98 5.58
N ALA A 149 -9.21 -12.74 5.99
CA ALA A 149 -8.98 -11.56 5.16
C ALA A 149 -7.49 -11.35 4.87
N GLY A 150 -6.62 -11.58 5.85
CA GLY A 150 -5.16 -11.57 5.68
C GLY A 150 -4.67 -12.66 4.72
N ASP A 151 -5.20 -13.87 4.85
CA ASP A 151 -4.86 -15.00 3.97
C ASP A 151 -5.27 -14.71 2.51
N ARG A 152 -6.48 -14.19 2.28
CA ARG A 152 -6.93 -13.76 0.95
C ARG A 152 -6.08 -12.62 0.38
N THR A 153 -5.68 -11.67 1.23
CA THR A 153 -4.81 -10.55 0.82
C THR A 153 -3.44 -11.06 0.40
N THR A 154 -2.87 -11.99 1.17
CA THR A 154 -1.57 -12.58 0.86
C THR A 154 -1.62 -13.34 -0.46
N ALA A 155 -2.62 -14.21 -0.64
CA ALA A 155 -2.83 -14.96 -1.88
C ALA A 155 -3.01 -14.04 -3.11
N PHE A 156 -3.58 -12.85 -2.93
CA PHE A 156 -3.73 -11.86 -4.01
C PHE A 156 -2.38 -11.27 -4.45
N TYR A 157 -1.48 -10.96 -3.51
CA TYR A 157 -0.18 -10.35 -3.82
C TYR A 157 0.94 -11.38 -4.06
N VAL A 158 0.77 -12.63 -3.63
CA VAL A 158 1.78 -13.69 -3.74
C VAL A 158 1.21 -14.87 -4.54
N PRO A 159 1.43 -14.90 -5.87
CA PRO A 159 0.91 -15.97 -6.72
C PRO A 159 1.34 -17.37 -6.25
N GLY A 160 0.36 -18.28 -6.10
CA GLY A 160 0.60 -19.65 -5.67
C GLY A 160 1.01 -19.78 -4.19
N TRP A 161 0.67 -18.79 -3.36
CA TRP A 161 0.73 -18.88 -1.91
C TRP A 161 -0.50 -19.62 -1.35
N GLU A 162 -0.28 -20.45 -0.34
CA GLU A 162 -1.34 -21.13 0.43
C GLU A 162 -1.19 -20.86 1.92
N ALA A 163 -2.31 -20.88 2.65
CA ALA A 163 -2.29 -20.65 4.09
C ALA A 163 -1.42 -21.69 4.82
N GLY A 164 -0.42 -21.20 5.57
CA GLY A 164 0.55 -22.06 6.27
C GLY A 164 1.77 -22.47 5.46
N SER A 165 1.88 -22.06 4.19
CA SER A 165 3.09 -22.25 3.39
C SER A 165 4.17 -21.21 3.73
N SER A 166 5.41 -21.67 3.95
CA SER A 166 6.58 -20.79 4.05
C SER A 166 7.20 -20.60 2.66
N LYS A 167 6.50 -19.92 1.75
CA LYS A 167 7.19 -19.33 0.60
C LYS A 167 7.78 -18.01 1.06
N ALA A 168 8.92 -18.10 1.76
CA ALA A 168 9.76 -16.99 2.18
C ALA A 168 11.21 -17.46 2.18
#